data_AF-A0A7K9DT42-F1
#
_entry.id   AF-A0A7K9DT42-F1
#
_cell.length_a   1.000
_cell.length_b   1.000
_cell.length_c   1.000
_cell.angle_alpha   90.00
_cell.angle_beta   90.00
_cell.angle_gamma   90.00
#
_symmetry.space_group_name_H-M   'P 1'
#
loop_
_entity.id
_entity.type
_entity.pdbx_description
1 polymer ?
#
loop_
_entity_poly.entity_id
_entity_poly.type
_entity_poly.pdbx_seq_one_letter_code
_entity_poly.pdbx_strand_id
1 'polypeptide(L)'
;SRKHSHLGSSNHAFARWLPAAYEDGVSVPRGASEGKLYNGFQLPLVRKVSNEIARTANKNITQDQDLSLVFMQWGQWVNHDIDLAPASGAGVSPELRCETDCAFKPPCFPIKFPPDDPRVLRSNSCMPFIMSASVCSPRTFTREQINAVSSFIDASTVYGSEDSVAKSLRNQTNQLGLMAVNQNFTDAQLELLPFENKTKSICVLTNESMNIPCFKAGDKRVTENLGLSALHTVFLREHNRLATELRKLNPHWDGEKLYQESRKTLVAINQIITYRDYLPLLLAEETSRWIPLYSGYKENVDPRVSNVFSLAFRFGHTLVQPFVSRLDDNFQPLGSFSHVPLHLTFCATWRIIMEGGIDPLIRGMVVDHAKLMKQNQLLIEELQNHLFEQTEIMGLDLAAMNMQRGRDHGLPG
;
A
#
# COMPACT_ATOMS: atom_id res chain seq x y z
N SER A 1 25.17 0.99 3.80
CA SER A 1 26.52 1.17 4.39
C SER A 1 27.50 0.28 3.65
N ARG A 2 28.69 0.75 3.25
CA ARG A 2 29.70 -0.15 2.62
C ARG A 2 30.17 -1.25 3.57
N LYS A 3 30.09 -1.01 4.89
CA LYS A 3 30.45 -1.99 5.94
C LYS A 3 29.39 -3.08 6.11
N HIS A 4 28.10 -2.73 5.96
CA HIS A 4 26.96 -3.64 6.07
C HIS A 4 26.04 -3.45 4.86
N SER A 5 26.32 -4.19 3.78
CA SER A 5 25.68 -4.03 2.47
C SER A 5 24.19 -4.44 2.44
N HIS A 6 23.75 -5.28 3.38
CA HIS A 6 22.36 -5.76 3.50
C HIS A 6 21.44 -4.78 4.25
N LEU A 7 21.97 -3.70 4.85
CA LEU A 7 21.14 -2.76 5.59
C LEU A 7 20.28 -1.93 4.63
N GLY A 8 18.97 -2.12 4.72
CA GLY A 8 17.97 -1.45 3.91
C GLY A 8 17.69 -2.10 2.56
N SER A 9 18.31 -3.25 2.25
CA SER A 9 17.97 -4.01 1.05
C SER A 9 16.61 -4.72 1.20
N SER A 10 15.96 -4.96 0.06
CA SER A 10 14.71 -5.71 -0.03
C SER A 10 14.88 -7.18 0.37
N ASN A 11 13.76 -7.82 0.71
CA ASN A 11 13.68 -9.23 1.10
C ASN A 11 14.48 -9.59 2.37
N HIS A 12 14.62 -8.64 3.30
CA HIS A 12 15.19 -8.84 4.62
C HIS A 12 14.18 -8.56 5.74
N ALA A 13 14.49 -8.99 6.96
CA ALA A 13 13.64 -8.70 8.10
C ALA A 13 13.54 -7.18 8.36
N PHE A 14 12.35 -6.75 8.77
CA PHE A 14 12.17 -5.45 9.41
C PHE A 14 13.11 -5.29 10.62
N ALA A 15 13.48 -4.06 10.94
CA ALA A 15 14.14 -3.77 12.21
C ALA A 15 13.17 -3.90 13.39
N ARG A 16 13.65 -4.39 14.54
CA ARG A 16 12.93 -4.39 15.81
C ARG A 16 13.48 -3.27 16.69
N TRP A 17 12.67 -2.26 16.99
CA TRP A 17 13.01 -1.24 18.00
C TRP A 17 12.73 -1.71 19.42
N LEU A 18 11.79 -2.66 19.57
CA LEU A 18 11.51 -3.38 20.80
C LEU A 18 11.43 -4.88 20.50
N PRO A 19 11.74 -5.76 21.48
CA PRO A 19 11.55 -7.20 21.33
C PRO A 19 10.11 -7.57 20.95
N ALA A 20 9.95 -8.65 20.18
CA ALA A 20 8.63 -9.14 19.80
C ALA A 20 7.84 -9.66 21.01
N ALA A 21 6.54 -9.44 21.02
CA ALA A 21 5.61 -9.89 22.05
C ALA A 21 4.63 -10.92 21.46
N TYR A 22 5.07 -12.18 21.39
CA TYR A 22 4.27 -13.33 20.98
C TYR A 22 3.67 -14.06 22.18
N GLU A 23 2.59 -14.80 21.93
CA GLU A 23 1.87 -15.58 22.93
C GLU A 23 2.74 -16.67 23.59
N ASP A 24 3.58 -17.33 22.79
CA ASP A 24 4.54 -18.37 23.16
C ASP A 24 5.98 -17.82 23.32
N GLY A 25 6.14 -16.50 23.20
CA GLY A 25 7.44 -15.82 23.16
C GLY A 25 8.21 -15.99 21.85
N VAL A 26 7.67 -16.70 20.86
CA VAL A 26 8.39 -17.08 19.64
C VAL A 26 7.65 -16.69 18.37
N SER A 27 6.43 -17.18 18.15
CA SER A 27 5.76 -17.04 16.84
C SER A 27 4.24 -17.05 16.87
N VAL A 28 3.61 -17.56 17.93
CA VAL A 28 2.14 -17.64 18.02
C VAL A 28 1.60 -16.23 18.31
N PRO A 29 0.76 -15.64 17.44
CA PRO A 29 0.19 -14.31 17.66
C PRO A 29 -0.62 -14.24 18.95
N ARG A 30 -0.59 -13.10 19.64
CA ARG A 30 -1.46 -12.89 20.81
C ARG A 30 -2.93 -12.95 20.39
N GLY A 31 -3.73 -13.72 21.13
CA GLY A 31 -5.15 -13.95 20.86
C GLY A 31 -5.42 -15.13 19.92
N ALA A 32 -4.41 -15.94 19.60
CA ALA A 32 -4.59 -17.18 18.86
C ALA A 32 -5.23 -18.27 19.73
N SER A 33 -4.78 -18.43 20.98
CA SER A 33 -5.40 -19.35 21.94
C SER A 33 -6.60 -18.72 22.63
N GLU A 34 -7.75 -19.39 22.53
CA GLU A 34 -8.98 -18.96 23.16
C GLU A 34 -8.87 -18.99 24.70
N GLY A 35 -9.40 -17.96 25.36
CA GLY A 35 -9.38 -17.85 26.82
C GLY A 35 -8.06 -17.38 27.43
N LYS A 36 -6.96 -17.28 26.66
CA LYS A 36 -5.67 -16.85 27.20
C LYS A 36 -5.70 -15.39 27.68
N LEU A 37 -5.12 -15.18 28.86
CA LEU A 37 -5.02 -13.86 29.49
C LEU A 37 -3.67 -13.21 29.19
N TYR A 38 -3.71 -11.90 29.03
CA TYR A 38 -2.57 -11.00 28.81
C TYR A 38 -2.68 -9.90 29.86
N ASN A 39 -1.75 -9.89 30.82
CA ASN A 39 -1.80 -8.99 31.98
C ASN A 39 -3.15 -9.02 32.72
N GLY A 40 -3.73 -10.22 32.86
CA GLY A 40 -5.01 -10.45 33.56
C GLY A 40 -6.27 -10.28 32.71
N PHE A 41 -6.17 -9.88 31.44
CA PHE A 41 -7.32 -9.64 30.56
C PHE A 41 -7.28 -10.47 29.28
N GLN A 42 -8.44 -10.87 28.77
CA GLN A 42 -8.54 -11.40 27.41
C GLN A 42 -8.43 -10.25 26.40
N LEU A 43 -7.72 -10.48 25.30
CA LEU A 43 -7.70 -9.51 24.21
C LEU A 43 -9.08 -9.47 23.53
N PRO A 44 -9.63 -8.27 23.25
CA PRO A 44 -10.91 -8.18 22.57
C PRO A 44 -10.82 -8.72 21.13
N LEU A 45 -11.94 -9.16 20.57
CA LEU A 45 -12.02 -9.45 19.14
C LEU A 45 -11.75 -8.16 18.36
N VAL A 46 -10.81 -8.19 17.42
CA VAL A 46 -10.41 -6.99 16.66
C VAL A 46 -11.58 -6.40 15.86
N ARG A 47 -12.52 -7.24 15.39
CA ARG A 47 -13.75 -6.79 14.76
C ARG A 47 -14.71 -6.09 15.73
N LYS A 48 -14.79 -6.55 16.98
CA LYS A 48 -15.56 -5.86 18.02
C LYS A 48 -15.01 -4.47 18.28
N VAL A 49 -13.68 -4.34 18.41
CA VAL A 49 -13.02 -3.03 18.56
C VAL A 49 -13.29 -2.14 17.35
N SER A 50 -13.26 -2.69 16.13
CA SER A 50 -13.61 -1.95 14.91
C SER A 50 -15.05 -1.43 14.94
N ASN A 51 -16.02 -2.28 15.32
CA ASN A 51 -17.43 -1.93 15.41
C ASN A 51 -17.71 -0.84 16.45
N GLU A 52 -17.09 -0.94 17.63
CA GLU A 52 -17.38 -0.08 18.78
C GLU A 52 -16.57 1.22 18.79
N ILE A 53 -15.36 1.23 18.21
CA ILE A 53 -14.43 2.37 18.30
C ILE A 53 -14.12 2.96 16.92
N ALA A 54 -13.82 2.15 15.91
CA ALA A 54 -13.29 2.66 14.65
C ALA A 54 -14.38 3.17 13.69
N ARG A 55 -15.61 2.63 13.78
CA ARG A 55 -16.67 2.85 12.81
C ARG A 55 -17.06 4.32 12.66
N THR A 56 -17.12 4.76 11.39
CA THR A 56 -17.65 6.07 10.98
C THR A 56 -18.60 5.87 9.80
N ALA A 57 -19.87 6.30 9.94
CA ALA A 57 -20.79 6.28 8.82
C ALA A 57 -20.31 7.21 7.70
N ASN A 58 -20.40 6.80 6.42
CA ASN A 58 -19.88 7.59 5.29
C ASN A 58 -20.45 9.02 5.24
N LYS A 59 -21.71 9.20 5.65
CA LYS A 59 -22.40 10.50 5.70
C LYS A 59 -21.99 11.39 6.88
N ASN A 60 -21.22 10.86 7.83
CA ASN A 60 -20.85 11.53 9.08
C ASN A 60 -19.33 11.67 9.20
N ILE A 61 -18.68 12.04 8.10
CA ILE A 61 -17.26 12.35 8.06
C ILE A 61 -17.05 13.86 8.15
N THR A 62 -15.91 14.28 8.70
CA THR A 62 -15.45 15.67 8.61
C THR A 62 -14.34 15.75 7.58
N GLN A 63 -14.41 16.72 6.68
CA GLN A 63 -13.34 17.02 5.73
C GLN A 63 -12.26 17.86 6.41
N ASP A 64 -11.01 17.55 6.12
CA ASP A 64 -9.87 18.35 6.52
C ASP A 64 -9.84 19.66 5.72
N GLN A 65 -9.79 20.81 6.36
CA GLN A 65 -9.85 22.10 5.64
C GLN A 65 -8.49 22.54 5.08
N ASP A 66 -7.40 21.93 5.54
CA ASP A 66 -6.03 22.34 5.23
C ASP A 66 -5.32 21.32 4.32
N LEU A 67 -5.76 20.07 4.32
CA LEU A 67 -5.14 18.98 3.56
C LEU A 67 -6.03 18.49 2.42
N SER A 68 -5.49 18.51 1.20
CA SER A 68 -6.12 17.88 0.03
C SER A 68 -5.98 16.36 0.07
N LEU A 69 -6.76 15.66 -0.76
CA LEU A 69 -6.70 14.22 -0.88
C LEU A 69 -5.35 13.73 -1.45
N VAL A 70 -4.60 14.59 -2.14
CA VAL A 70 -3.19 14.33 -2.53
C VAL A 70 -2.34 13.98 -1.30
N PHE A 71 -2.57 14.61 -0.14
CA PHE A 71 -1.82 14.29 1.08
C PHE A 71 -2.01 12.84 1.51
N MET A 72 -3.25 12.34 1.50
CA MET A 72 -3.55 10.94 1.78
C MET A 72 -2.87 10.03 0.75
N GLN A 73 -3.02 10.34 -0.54
CA GLN A 73 -2.49 9.50 -1.61
C GLN A 73 -0.96 9.45 -1.63
N TRP A 74 -0.30 10.57 -1.32
CA TRP A 74 1.16 10.65 -1.19
C TRP A 74 1.67 9.85 0.01
N GLY A 75 0.94 9.85 1.14
CA GLY A 75 1.25 8.98 2.27
C GLY A 75 1.26 7.50 1.89
N GLN A 76 0.26 7.05 1.16
CA GLN A 76 0.23 5.67 0.63
C GLN A 76 1.39 5.41 -0.34
N TRP A 77 1.69 6.36 -1.24
CA TRP A 77 2.81 6.27 -2.17
C TRP A 77 4.15 6.07 -1.45
N VAL A 78 4.43 6.88 -0.43
CA VAL A 78 5.66 6.76 0.37
C VAL A 78 5.71 5.45 1.14
N ASN A 79 4.60 5.00 1.73
CA ASN A 79 4.53 3.68 2.39
C ASN A 79 4.92 2.57 1.41
N HIS A 80 4.42 2.63 0.17
CA HIS A 80 4.67 1.59 -0.81
C HIS A 80 6.13 1.56 -1.29
N ASP A 81 6.86 2.66 -1.11
CA ASP A 81 8.27 2.76 -1.47
C ASP A 81 9.20 2.10 -0.43
N ILE A 82 8.78 2.06 0.84
CA ILE A 82 9.67 1.68 1.95
C ILE A 82 9.27 0.41 2.69
N ASP A 83 8.00 -0.02 2.62
CA ASP A 83 7.56 -1.25 3.25
C ASP A 83 6.53 -2.08 2.45
N LEU A 84 6.75 -3.40 2.49
CA LEU A 84 5.82 -4.41 2.02
C LEU A 84 6.05 -5.69 2.81
N ALA A 85 5.11 -6.03 3.70
CA ALA A 85 5.09 -7.35 4.35
C ALA A 85 4.28 -8.33 3.49
N PRO A 86 4.89 -9.26 2.74
CA PRO A 86 4.14 -10.22 1.95
C PRO A 86 3.40 -11.21 2.85
N ALA A 87 2.20 -11.65 2.44
CA ALA A 87 1.54 -12.78 3.09
C ALA A 87 2.37 -14.06 2.91
N SER A 88 2.28 -14.99 3.87
CA SER A 88 2.94 -16.29 3.78
C SER A 88 2.38 -17.08 2.60
N GLY A 89 3.18 -17.24 1.53
CA GLY A 89 2.79 -17.94 0.30
C GLY A 89 3.51 -19.26 0.03
N ALA A 90 4.49 -19.66 0.85
CA ALA A 90 5.30 -20.86 0.62
C ALA A 90 4.86 -22.01 1.55
N GLY A 91 4.27 -23.06 0.98
CA GLY A 91 3.90 -24.29 1.69
C GLY A 91 2.42 -24.43 2.08
N VAL A 92 1.53 -23.62 1.50
CA VAL A 92 0.08 -23.83 1.65
C VAL A 92 -0.24 -25.20 1.04
N SER A 93 -0.43 -26.21 1.89
CA SER A 93 -1.06 -27.46 1.49
C SER A 93 -2.32 -27.08 0.69
N PRO A 94 -2.61 -27.73 -0.45
CA PRO A 94 -3.86 -27.53 -1.18
C PRO A 94 -5.13 -27.65 -0.31
N GLU A 95 -5.00 -28.28 0.86
CA GLU A 95 -6.05 -28.50 1.85
C GLU A 95 -6.32 -27.27 2.74
N LEU A 96 -5.37 -26.35 2.89
CA LEU A 96 -5.49 -25.22 3.80
C LEU A 96 -6.26 -24.07 3.13
N ARG A 97 -7.50 -23.86 3.57
CA ARG A 97 -8.40 -22.84 3.05
C ARG A 97 -8.61 -21.71 4.07
N CYS A 98 -7.67 -20.77 4.17
CA CYS A 98 -7.80 -19.61 5.07
C CYS A 98 -9.01 -18.71 4.75
N GLU A 99 -9.56 -18.83 3.55
CA GLU A 99 -10.81 -18.18 3.12
C GLU A 99 -12.04 -18.72 3.85
N THR A 100 -12.04 -20.00 4.25
CA THR A 100 -13.23 -20.67 4.79
C THR A 100 -13.03 -21.30 6.16
N ASP A 101 -11.78 -21.57 6.58
CA ASP A 101 -11.47 -22.14 7.89
C ASP A 101 -11.32 -21.04 8.94
N CYS A 102 -12.19 -21.07 9.95
CA CYS A 102 -12.21 -20.10 11.04
C CYS A 102 -11.40 -20.51 12.27
N ALA A 103 -10.69 -21.65 12.21
CA ALA A 103 -9.73 -22.04 13.21
C ALA A 103 -8.35 -21.41 12.94
N PHE A 104 -7.62 -21.10 14.02
CA PHE A 104 -6.21 -20.74 13.90
C PHE A 104 -5.39 -21.98 13.51
N LYS A 105 -4.83 -21.96 12.30
CA LYS A 105 -3.94 -22.99 11.74
C LYS A 105 -2.92 -22.27 10.86
N PRO A 106 -1.69 -22.01 11.36
CA PRO A 106 -0.69 -21.26 10.61
C PRO A 106 -0.52 -21.77 9.17
N PRO A 107 -0.49 -20.88 8.16
CA PRO A 107 -0.51 -19.41 8.26
C PRO A 107 -1.90 -18.73 8.39
N CYS A 108 -3.01 -19.46 8.53
CA CYS A 108 -4.34 -18.86 8.72
C CYS A 108 -4.52 -18.33 10.15
N PHE A 109 -4.88 -17.05 10.27
CA PHE A 109 -5.20 -16.40 11.55
C PHE A 109 -6.49 -15.56 11.44
N PRO A 110 -7.63 -16.23 11.20
CA PRO A 110 -8.89 -15.59 10.82
C PRO A 110 -9.41 -14.62 11.89
N ILE A 111 -10.12 -13.60 11.45
CA ILE A 111 -10.74 -12.61 12.34
C ILE A 111 -12.15 -13.09 12.69
N LYS A 112 -12.34 -13.50 13.95
CA LYS A 112 -13.64 -13.91 14.47
C LYS A 112 -14.60 -12.71 14.60
N PHE A 113 -15.86 -12.93 14.24
CA PHE A 113 -16.94 -11.97 14.47
C PHE A 113 -17.45 -12.02 15.92
N PRO A 114 -17.84 -10.89 16.53
CA PRO A 114 -18.63 -10.92 17.75
C PRO A 114 -20.04 -11.49 17.49
N PRO A 115 -20.73 -12.06 18.51
CA PRO A 115 -22.02 -12.75 18.31
C PRO A 115 -23.14 -11.89 17.72
N ASP A 116 -23.09 -10.58 17.96
CA ASP A 116 -24.05 -9.57 17.53
C ASP A 116 -23.61 -8.83 16.25
N ASP A 117 -22.54 -9.28 15.58
CA ASP A 117 -22.10 -8.64 14.34
C ASP A 117 -23.14 -8.82 13.23
N PRO A 118 -23.61 -7.74 12.58
CA PRO A 118 -24.60 -7.82 11.51
C PRO A 118 -24.11 -8.59 10.28
N ARG A 119 -22.80 -8.85 10.17
CA ARG A 119 -22.19 -9.59 9.05
C ARG A 119 -22.06 -11.09 9.31
N VAL A 120 -22.50 -11.59 10.45
CA VAL A 120 -22.55 -13.04 10.73
C VAL A 120 -23.66 -13.65 9.88
N LEU A 121 -23.30 -14.22 8.73
CA LEU A 121 -24.24 -14.86 7.81
C LEU A 121 -24.62 -16.28 8.25
N ARG A 122 -23.72 -16.99 8.93
CA ARG A 122 -23.89 -18.37 9.39
C ARG A 122 -23.15 -18.59 10.71
N SER A 123 -23.54 -19.64 11.45
CA SER A 123 -22.75 -20.12 12.58
C SER A 123 -21.31 -20.42 12.13
N ASN A 124 -20.32 -19.98 12.91
CA ASN A 124 -18.89 -20.16 12.63
C ASN A 124 -18.34 -19.41 11.39
N SER A 125 -18.87 -18.22 11.07
CA SER A 125 -18.27 -17.31 10.08
C SER A 125 -17.10 -16.50 10.67
N CYS A 126 -16.15 -16.11 9.81
CA CYS A 126 -15.01 -15.25 10.13
C CYS A 126 -14.57 -14.48 8.87
N MET A 127 -13.80 -13.40 9.05
CA MET A 127 -13.09 -12.78 7.92
C MET A 127 -11.74 -13.47 7.71
N PRO A 128 -11.33 -13.72 6.46
CA PRO A 128 -10.06 -14.35 6.16
C PRO A 128 -8.89 -13.44 6.52
N PHE A 129 -7.83 -14.06 7.04
CA PHE A 129 -6.59 -13.35 7.32
C PHE A 129 -5.41 -14.34 7.28
N ILE A 130 -4.39 -14.00 6.50
CA ILE A 130 -3.17 -14.78 6.32
C ILE A 130 -2.01 -14.03 6.99
N MET A 131 -1.26 -14.74 7.83
CA MET A 131 -0.07 -14.22 8.51
C MET A 131 1.03 -13.80 7.52
N SER A 132 1.73 -12.71 7.83
CA SER A 132 2.85 -12.20 7.03
C SER A 132 3.99 -13.22 7.01
N ALA A 133 4.66 -13.38 5.87
CA ALA A 133 5.84 -14.23 5.74
C ALA A 133 6.98 -13.74 6.64
N SER A 134 7.78 -14.68 7.13
CA SER A 134 8.91 -14.40 8.01
C SER A 134 10.23 -14.88 7.42
N VAL A 135 11.32 -14.19 7.75
CA VAL A 135 12.66 -14.72 7.45
C VAL A 135 12.93 -15.95 8.32
N CYS A 136 13.74 -16.87 7.79
CA CYS A 136 14.35 -17.92 8.60
C CYS A 136 15.67 -17.36 9.19
N SER A 137 15.67 -17.01 10.48
CA SER A 137 16.90 -16.60 11.16
C SER A 137 17.51 -17.79 11.90
N PRO A 138 18.75 -18.20 11.61
CA PRO A 138 19.42 -19.28 12.34
C PRO A 138 19.88 -18.84 13.74
N ARG A 139 19.78 -17.55 14.07
CA ARG A 139 20.25 -16.99 15.35
C ARG A 139 19.12 -16.61 16.30
N THR A 140 17.96 -16.25 15.77
CA THR A 140 16.78 -15.84 16.53
C THR A 140 15.63 -16.76 16.16
N PHE A 141 15.19 -17.59 17.09
CA PHE A 141 14.02 -18.46 16.86
C PHE A 141 12.70 -17.67 16.82
N THR A 142 12.70 -16.42 17.29
CA THR A 142 11.54 -15.51 17.22
C THR A 142 11.21 -15.13 15.78
N ARG A 143 9.91 -15.13 15.46
CA ARG A 143 9.37 -14.81 14.13
C ARG A 143 9.63 -13.35 13.77
N GLU A 144 10.29 -13.13 12.63
CA GLU A 144 10.58 -11.80 12.10
C GLU A 144 10.06 -11.65 10.68
N GLN A 145 9.15 -10.70 10.45
CA GLN A 145 8.51 -10.50 9.14
C GLN A 145 9.47 -9.91 8.12
N ILE A 146 9.27 -10.30 6.86
CA ILE A 146 10.04 -9.83 5.71
C ILE A 146 9.53 -8.45 5.29
N ASN A 147 10.44 -7.51 5.02
CA ASN A 147 10.19 -6.37 4.15
C ASN A 147 10.64 -6.73 2.72
N ALA A 148 9.71 -6.85 1.79
CA ALA A 148 9.98 -7.25 0.41
C ALA A 148 10.46 -6.11 -0.49
N VAL A 149 10.50 -4.86 0.00
CA VAL A 149 11.00 -3.69 -0.72
C VAL A 149 12.21 -3.05 -0.04
N SER A 150 12.94 -2.21 -0.77
CA SER A 150 14.03 -1.39 -0.20
C SER A 150 13.48 -0.52 0.93
N SER A 151 14.27 -0.26 1.97
CA SER A 151 13.88 0.65 3.05
C SER A 151 14.14 2.12 2.73
N PHE A 152 14.74 2.41 1.58
CA PHE A 152 15.07 3.76 1.16
C PHE A 152 13.91 4.37 0.38
N ILE A 153 13.76 5.70 0.46
CA ILE A 153 12.86 6.43 -0.44
C ILE A 153 13.59 6.56 -1.78
N ASP A 154 13.52 5.51 -2.59
CA ASP A 154 14.28 5.33 -3.83
C ASP A 154 13.41 5.04 -5.06
N ALA A 155 12.12 5.36 -4.97
CA ALA A 155 11.12 5.18 -6.03
C ALA A 155 11.08 3.72 -6.53
N SER A 156 11.31 2.76 -5.63
CA SER A 156 11.09 1.34 -5.87
C SER A 156 9.64 1.04 -6.26
N THR A 157 8.68 1.91 -5.93
CA THR A 157 7.31 1.88 -6.46
C THR A 157 7.26 1.95 -8.00
N VAL A 158 8.22 2.62 -8.63
CA VAL A 158 8.35 2.77 -10.08
C VAL A 158 9.29 1.71 -10.65
N TYR A 159 10.43 1.50 -10.01
CA TYR A 159 11.54 0.72 -10.58
C TYR A 159 11.62 -0.73 -10.12
N GLY A 160 10.89 -1.10 -9.07
CA GLY A 160 10.94 -2.42 -8.46
C GLY A 160 12.10 -2.58 -7.48
N SER A 161 11.93 -3.54 -6.58
CA SER A 161 12.90 -3.91 -5.53
C SER A 161 13.69 -5.19 -5.84
N GLU A 162 13.51 -5.75 -7.04
CA GLU A 162 14.20 -6.94 -7.53
C GLU A 162 14.67 -6.71 -8.97
N ASP A 163 15.86 -7.21 -9.30
CA ASP A 163 16.47 -7.02 -10.63
C ASP A 163 15.60 -7.58 -11.77
N SER A 164 14.92 -8.70 -11.53
CA SER A 164 14.00 -9.34 -12.48
C SER A 164 12.80 -8.43 -12.79
N VAL A 165 12.20 -7.85 -11.75
CA VAL A 165 11.10 -6.90 -11.86
C VAL A 165 11.56 -5.63 -12.57
N ALA A 166 12.65 -5.02 -12.10
CA ALA A 166 13.22 -3.80 -12.66
C ALA A 166 13.53 -3.95 -14.16
N LYS A 167 14.17 -5.05 -14.55
CA LYS A 167 14.44 -5.37 -15.95
C LYS A 167 13.15 -5.49 -16.76
N SER A 168 12.13 -6.16 -16.21
CA SER A 168 10.84 -6.39 -16.87
C SER A 168 9.94 -5.16 -17.01
N LEU A 169 10.29 -4.05 -16.33
CA LEU A 169 9.57 -2.77 -16.39
C LEU A 169 10.23 -1.78 -17.36
N ARG A 170 11.39 -2.11 -17.92
CA ARG A 170 12.11 -1.28 -18.88
C ARG A 170 11.69 -1.61 -20.31
N ASN A 171 11.69 -0.61 -21.18
CA ASN A 171 11.64 -0.83 -22.62
C ASN A 171 13.00 -1.33 -23.11
N GLN A 172 13.07 -2.60 -23.50
CA GLN A 172 14.32 -3.26 -23.94
C GLN A 172 14.50 -3.25 -25.46
N THR A 173 13.58 -2.65 -26.21
CA THR A 173 13.59 -2.70 -27.68
C THR A 173 14.50 -1.67 -28.34
N ASN A 174 15.03 -0.72 -27.56
CA ASN A 174 15.84 0.39 -28.05
C ASN A 174 16.82 0.89 -26.96
N GLN A 175 17.65 1.88 -27.31
CA GLN A 175 18.65 2.49 -26.42
C GLN A 175 18.20 3.86 -25.88
N LEU A 176 16.90 4.05 -25.67
CA LEU A 176 16.36 5.33 -25.18
C LEU A 176 16.23 5.39 -23.66
N GLY A 177 16.47 4.27 -22.95
CA GLY A 177 16.41 4.22 -21.49
C GLY A 177 15.01 4.38 -20.90
N LEU A 178 13.96 4.13 -21.69
CA LEU A 178 12.57 4.30 -21.31
C LEU A 178 12.04 3.15 -20.45
N MET A 179 10.98 3.43 -19.70
CA MET A 179 10.14 2.41 -19.08
C MET A 179 9.16 1.81 -20.11
N ALA A 180 8.74 0.57 -19.87
CA ALA A 180 7.71 -0.08 -20.67
C ALA A 180 6.35 0.58 -20.42
N VAL A 181 5.56 0.71 -21.48
CA VAL A 181 4.24 1.36 -21.47
C VAL A 181 3.19 0.41 -22.04
N ASN A 182 1.92 0.69 -21.77
CA ASN A 182 0.80 -0.04 -22.34
C ASN A 182 0.85 0.01 -23.88
N GLN A 183 0.65 -1.14 -24.53
CA GLN A 183 0.66 -1.24 -26.00
C GLN A 183 -0.76 -1.21 -26.60
N ASN A 184 -1.78 -1.36 -25.75
CA ASN A 184 -3.16 -1.53 -26.18
C ASN A 184 -3.98 -0.25 -25.98
N PHE A 185 -3.64 0.53 -24.95
CA PHE A 185 -4.38 1.72 -24.55
C PHE A 185 -3.45 2.90 -24.30
N THR A 186 -3.94 4.08 -24.63
CA THR A 186 -3.35 5.37 -24.28
C THR A 186 -4.41 6.24 -23.64
N ASP A 187 -3.99 7.21 -22.86
CA ASP A 187 -4.86 8.20 -22.22
C ASP A 187 -4.60 9.56 -22.88
N ALA A 188 -5.50 10.00 -23.77
CA ALA A 188 -5.30 11.19 -24.60
C ALA A 188 -3.90 11.23 -25.27
N GLN A 189 -3.52 10.12 -25.91
CA GLN A 189 -2.20 9.89 -26.54
C GLN A 189 -1.00 9.87 -25.56
N LEU A 190 -1.24 9.98 -24.26
CA LEU A 190 -0.22 9.81 -23.23
C LEU A 190 -0.15 8.36 -22.77
N GLU A 191 1.03 8.02 -22.24
CA GLU A 191 1.41 6.68 -21.84
C GLU A 191 0.58 6.21 -20.63
N LEU A 192 0.24 4.92 -20.62
CA LEU A 192 -0.33 4.23 -19.47
C LEU A 192 0.63 3.13 -19.01
N LEU A 193 0.47 2.68 -17.76
CA LEU A 193 1.22 1.56 -17.23
C LEU A 193 0.96 0.28 -18.05
N PRO A 194 1.97 -0.58 -18.26
CA PRO A 194 1.78 -1.87 -18.89
C PRO A 194 0.87 -2.74 -18.01
N PHE A 195 0.17 -3.70 -18.61
CA PHE A 195 -0.58 -4.69 -17.86
C PHE A 195 0.33 -5.79 -17.29
N GLU A 196 -0.09 -6.39 -16.20
CA GLU A 196 0.54 -7.64 -15.74
C GLU A 196 0.26 -8.78 -16.72
N ASN A 197 1.19 -9.74 -16.79
CA ASN A 197 1.03 -10.94 -17.61
C ASN A 197 0.65 -12.12 -16.70
N LYS A 198 -0.59 -12.15 -16.23
CA LYS A 198 -1.16 -13.25 -15.41
C LYS A 198 -2.37 -13.85 -16.10
N THR A 199 -2.49 -15.18 -16.01
CA THR A 199 -3.63 -15.94 -16.58
C THR A 199 -4.96 -15.61 -15.91
N LYS A 200 -4.94 -15.24 -14.62
CA LYS A 200 -6.09 -14.81 -13.84
C LYS A 200 -5.75 -13.53 -13.08
N SER A 201 -6.00 -12.39 -13.71
CA SER A 201 -5.85 -11.07 -13.07
C SER A 201 -7.04 -10.79 -12.16
N ILE A 202 -6.79 -10.41 -10.91
CA ILE A 202 -7.85 -10.06 -9.93
C ILE A 202 -8.69 -8.87 -10.40
N CYS A 203 -8.11 -7.97 -11.20
CA CYS A 203 -8.80 -6.77 -11.68
C CYS A 203 -9.91 -7.08 -12.68
N VAL A 204 -9.84 -8.24 -13.36
CA VAL A 204 -10.89 -8.69 -14.27
C VAL A 204 -12.16 -9.05 -13.49
N LEU A 205 -12.03 -9.48 -12.23
CA LEU A 205 -13.17 -9.81 -11.36
C LEU A 205 -14.05 -8.57 -11.08
N THR A 206 -13.48 -7.37 -11.13
CA THR A 206 -14.23 -6.13 -10.89
C THR A 206 -15.19 -5.79 -12.03
N ASN A 207 -14.91 -6.26 -13.25
CA ASN A 207 -15.76 -6.14 -14.43
C ASN A 207 -15.31 -7.11 -15.55
N GLU A 208 -15.91 -8.30 -15.57
CA GLU A 208 -15.54 -9.37 -16.53
C GLU A 208 -15.80 -8.95 -17.99
N SER A 209 -16.85 -8.16 -18.24
CA SER A 209 -17.20 -7.68 -19.57
C SER A 209 -16.14 -6.76 -20.17
N MET A 210 -15.48 -5.95 -19.33
CA MET A 210 -14.40 -5.06 -19.78
C MET A 210 -13.07 -5.80 -19.94
N ASN A 211 -12.86 -6.87 -19.17
CA ASN A 211 -11.69 -7.74 -19.23
C ASN A 211 -10.33 -6.97 -19.21
N ILE A 212 -10.23 -5.96 -18.35
CA ILE A 212 -9.01 -5.15 -18.20
C ILE A 212 -8.16 -5.72 -17.06
N PRO A 213 -6.92 -6.15 -17.32
CA PRO A 213 -6.03 -6.67 -16.28
C PRO A 213 -5.52 -5.58 -15.33
N CYS A 214 -4.88 -5.99 -14.23
CA CYS A 214 -4.19 -5.07 -13.35
C CYS A 214 -2.99 -4.42 -14.06
N PHE A 215 -2.63 -3.20 -13.63
CA PHE A 215 -1.39 -2.59 -14.06
C PHE A 215 -0.18 -3.28 -13.43
N LYS A 216 0.96 -3.13 -14.07
CA LYS A 216 2.26 -3.60 -13.62
C LYS A 216 3.18 -2.40 -13.38
N ALA A 217 3.77 -2.34 -12.18
CA ALA A 217 4.75 -1.34 -11.80
C ALA A 217 5.82 -1.97 -10.89
N GLY A 218 6.66 -1.12 -10.28
CA GLY A 218 7.69 -1.55 -9.33
C GLY A 218 7.13 -2.14 -8.04
N ASP A 219 6.01 -1.60 -7.55
CA ASP A 219 5.24 -2.17 -6.43
C ASP A 219 3.99 -2.91 -6.93
N LYS A 220 3.72 -4.08 -6.34
CA LYS A 220 2.62 -4.98 -6.75
C LYS A 220 1.22 -4.46 -6.38
N ARG A 221 1.12 -3.46 -5.49
CA ARG A 221 -0.14 -2.84 -5.05
C ARG A 221 -0.52 -1.64 -5.91
N VAL A 222 0.16 -1.39 -7.04
CA VAL A 222 -0.11 -0.28 -7.97
C VAL A 222 -1.60 -0.08 -8.29
N THR A 223 -2.36 -1.17 -8.34
CA THR A 223 -3.78 -1.22 -8.69
C THR A 223 -4.72 -1.31 -7.49
N GLU A 224 -4.22 -1.14 -6.26
CA GLU A 224 -5.06 -1.21 -5.07
C GLU A 224 -6.25 -0.25 -5.15
N ASN A 225 -6.01 1.01 -5.51
CA ASN A 225 -7.04 2.00 -5.81
C ASN A 225 -6.64 2.91 -6.99
N LEU A 226 -7.61 3.66 -7.51
CA LEU A 226 -7.42 4.47 -8.73
C LEU A 226 -6.46 5.65 -8.54
N GLY A 227 -6.48 6.32 -7.38
CA GLY A 227 -5.59 7.45 -7.10
C GLY A 227 -4.13 7.02 -7.07
N LEU A 228 -3.85 5.85 -6.48
CA LEU A 228 -2.52 5.24 -6.48
C LEU A 228 -2.05 4.91 -7.91
N SER A 229 -2.89 4.24 -8.71
CA SER A 229 -2.59 3.95 -10.12
C SER A 229 -2.33 5.21 -10.94
N ALA A 230 -3.05 6.30 -10.67
CA ALA A 230 -2.82 7.60 -11.29
C ALA A 230 -1.43 8.15 -10.95
N LEU A 231 -1.01 8.13 -9.68
CA LEU A 231 0.34 8.54 -9.29
C LEU A 231 1.44 7.68 -9.93
N HIS A 232 1.29 6.36 -9.96
CA HIS A 232 2.24 5.48 -10.66
C HIS A 232 2.35 5.85 -12.16
N THR A 233 1.24 6.19 -12.79
CA THR A 233 1.22 6.62 -14.20
C THR A 233 1.92 7.96 -14.39
N VAL A 234 1.73 8.93 -13.49
CA VAL A 234 2.45 10.23 -13.52
C VAL A 234 3.96 10.00 -13.41
N PHE A 235 4.42 9.17 -12.48
CA PHE A 235 5.84 8.91 -12.29
C PHE A 235 6.47 8.11 -13.44
N LEU A 236 5.72 7.21 -14.08
CA LEU A 236 6.12 6.55 -15.32
C LEU A 236 6.35 7.59 -16.44
N ARG A 237 5.36 8.45 -16.67
CA ARG A 237 5.42 9.52 -17.69
C ARG A 237 6.60 10.46 -17.42
N GLU A 238 6.83 10.85 -16.16
CA GLU A 238 7.94 11.73 -15.80
C GLU A 238 9.31 11.08 -16.06
N HIS A 239 9.46 9.78 -15.78
CA HIS A 239 10.70 9.08 -16.15
C HIS A 239 10.95 9.13 -17.66
N ASN A 240 9.95 8.81 -18.47
CA ASN A 240 10.09 8.80 -19.94
C ASN A 240 10.35 10.21 -20.50
N ARG A 241 9.72 11.24 -19.91
CA ARG A 241 10.00 12.65 -20.22
C ARG A 241 11.46 13.00 -19.91
N LEU A 242 11.95 12.66 -18.71
CA LEU A 242 13.34 12.90 -18.30
C LEU A 242 14.34 12.18 -19.22
N ALA A 243 14.11 10.91 -19.54
CA ALA A 243 14.97 10.14 -20.43
C ALA A 243 15.02 10.75 -21.84
N THR A 244 13.89 11.20 -22.35
CA THR A 244 13.79 11.87 -23.65
C THR A 244 14.56 13.19 -23.68
N GLU A 245 14.42 14.03 -22.65
CA GLU A 245 15.16 15.30 -22.57
C GLU A 245 16.66 15.07 -22.37
N LEU A 246 17.05 14.11 -21.53
CA LEU A 246 18.45 13.74 -21.33
C LEU A 246 19.09 13.18 -22.61
N ARG A 247 18.33 12.44 -23.44
CA ARG A 247 18.78 11.95 -24.75
C ARG A 247 19.08 13.10 -25.71
N LYS A 248 18.22 14.14 -25.74
CA LYS A 248 18.43 15.34 -26.56
C LYS A 248 19.68 16.11 -26.13
N LEU A 249 19.88 16.26 -24.82
CA LEU A 249 21.04 16.95 -24.26
C LEU A 249 22.34 16.15 -24.38
N ASN A 250 22.25 14.82 -24.30
CA ASN A 250 23.39 13.90 -24.33
C ASN A 250 23.21 12.82 -25.41
N PRO A 251 23.34 13.14 -26.71
CA PRO A 251 23.18 12.18 -27.79
C PRO A 251 24.20 11.03 -27.81
N HIS A 252 25.20 11.06 -26.93
CA HIS A 252 26.22 10.01 -26.78
C HIS A 252 25.91 9.01 -25.66
N TRP A 253 24.89 9.26 -24.82
CA TRP A 253 24.48 8.32 -23.77
C TRP A 253 23.71 7.14 -24.36
N ASP A 254 24.00 5.95 -23.85
CA ASP A 254 23.25 4.72 -24.15
C ASP A 254 21.99 4.60 -23.29
N GLY A 255 21.21 3.54 -23.53
CA GLY A 255 19.95 3.33 -22.82
C GLY A 255 20.13 3.07 -21.33
N GLU A 256 21.24 2.47 -20.90
CA GLU A 256 21.50 2.24 -19.48
C GLU A 256 21.79 3.55 -18.75
N LYS A 257 22.66 4.39 -19.32
CA LYS A 257 22.98 5.70 -18.74
C LYS A 257 21.75 6.59 -18.66
N LEU A 258 20.93 6.63 -19.72
CA LEU A 258 19.67 7.39 -19.74
C LEU A 258 18.70 6.91 -18.67
N TYR A 259 18.51 5.60 -18.54
CA TYR A 259 17.65 5.01 -17.51
C TYR A 259 18.12 5.36 -16.10
N GLN A 260 19.41 5.20 -15.79
CA GLN A 260 19.95 5.44 -14.46
C GLN A 260 19.94 6.92 -14.05
N GLU A 261 20.24 7.84 -14.96
CA GLU A 261 20.19 9.28 -14.65
C GLU A 261 18.75 9.79 -14.54
N SER A 262 17.82 9.27 -15.35
CA SER A 262 16.39 9.56 -15.20
C SER A 262 15.84 9.02 -13.89
N ARG A 263 16.20 7.77 -13.53
CA ARG A 263 15.89 7.16 -12.23
C ARG A 263 16.41 8.00 -11.08
N LYS A 264 17.69 8.36 -11.10
CA LYS A 264 18.33 9.16 -10.04
C LYS A 264 17.62 10.51 -9.85
N THR A 265 17.23 11.16 -10.94
CA THR A 265 16.50 12.43 -10.90
C THR A 265 15.10 12.25 -10.31
N LEU A 266 14.36 11.21 -10.74
CA LEU A 266 13.03 10.93 -10.20
C LEU A 266 13.07 10.55 -8.71
N VAL A 267 14.10 9.82 -8.27
CA VAL A 267 14.36 9.55 -6.85
C VAL A 267 14.55 10.83 -6.06
N ALA A 268 15.33 11.78 -6.58
CA ALA A 268 15.52 13.07 -5.93
C ALA A 268 14.20 13.85 -5.82
N ILE A 269 13.36 13.85 -6.86
CA ILE A 269 12.02 14.46 -6.83
C ILE A 269 11.16 13.81 -5.73
N ASN A 270 11.13 12.48 -5.68
CA ASN A 270 10.37 11.73 -4.68
C ASN A 270 10.82 12.05 -3.24
N GLN A 271 12.13 12.12 -3.01
CA GLN A 271 12.71 12.50 -1.72
C GLN A 271 12.40 13.96 -1.35
N ILE A 272 12.54 14.89 -2.30
CA ILE A 272 12.27 16.32 -2.07
C ILE A 272 10.82 16.52 -1.67
N ILE A 273 9.86 16.00 -2.45
CA ILE A 273 8.43 16.13 -2.12
C ILE A 273 8.15 15.54 -0.74
N THR A 274 8.72 14.37 -0.43
CA THR A 274 8.48 13.72 0.85
C THR A 274 9.03 14.52 2.04
N TYR A 275 10.29 14.94 2.00
CA TYR A 275 10.93 15.62 3.14
C TYR A 275 10.58 17.11 3.24
N ARG A 276 10.35 17.79 2.12
CA ARG A 276 10.06 19.23 2.08
C ARG A 276 8.57 19.52 2.22
N ASP A 277 7.71 18.74 1.57
CA ASP A 277 6.29 19.09 1.43
C ASP A 277 5.40 18.19 2.32
N TYR A 278 5.64 16.88 2.33
CA TYR A 278 4.76 15.94 3.03
C TYR A 278 5.03 15.84 4.54
N LEU A 279 6.27 15.53 4.94
CA LEU A 279 6.61 15.28 6.34
C LEU A 279 6.37 16.50 7.25
N PRO A 280 6.62 17.75 6.82
CA PRO A 280 6.29 18.91 7.63
C PRO A 280 4.79 19.10 7.88
N LEU A 281 3.94 18.75 6.92
CA LEU A 281 2.48 18.76 7.10
C LEU A 281 2.02 17.63 8.04
N LEU A 282 2.68 16.47 7.99
CA LEU A 282 2.37 15.32 8.84
C LEU A 282 2.79 15.54 10.30
N LEU A 283 4.04 15.97 10.52
CA LEU A 283 4.63 16.09 11.86
C LEU A 283 4.39 17.46 12.49
N ALA A 284 4.01 18.47 11.69
CA ALA A 284 3.74 19.83 12.12
C ALA A 284 4.87 20.37 13.03
N GLU A 285 4.54 20.77 14.25
CA GLU A 285 5.47 21.33 15.23
C GLU A 285 6.59 20.35 15.63
N GLU A 286 6.36 19.04 15.53
CA GLU A 286 7.34 18.00 15.88
C GLU A 286 8.38 17.76 14.76
N THR A 287 8.21 18.36 13.58
CA THR A 287 9.10 18.16 12.42
C THR A 287 10.55 18.46 12.75
N SER A 288 10.84 19.63 13.31
CA SER A 288 12.22 20.07 13.59
C SER A 288 12.91 19.20 14.65
N ARG A 289 12.13 18.55 15.52
CA ARG A 289 12.63 17.66 16.57
C ARG A 289 13.05 16.31 16.00
N TRP A 290 12.22 15.70 15.16
CA TRP A 290 12.45 14.34 14.64
C TRP A 290 13.19 14.32 13.31
N ILE A 291 13.10 15.40 12.53
CA ILE A 291 13.74 15.57 11.22
C ILE A 291 14.51 16.89 11.23
N PRO A 292 15.63 16.97 11.97
CA PRO A 292 16.47 18.17 11.94
C PRO A 292 17.12 18.36 10.56
N LEU A 293 17.67 19.56 10.33
CA LEU A 293 18.38 19.88 9.10
C LEU A 293 19.44 18.81 8.77
N TYR A 294 19.45 18.39 7.51
CA TYR A 294 20.35 17.34 7.05
C TYR A 294 21.81 17.76 7.22
N SER A 295 22.58 16.94 7.95
CA SER A 295 23.99 17.19 8.29
C SER A 295 24.96 16.31 7.50
N GLY A 296 24.50 15.68 6.43
CA GLY A 296 25.29 14.74 5.63
C GLY A 296 25.07 13.27 6.00
N TYR A 297 25.59 12.39 5.15
CA TYR A 297 25.44 10.95 5.29
C TYR A 297 26.21 10.41 6.51
N LYS A 298 25.53 9.60 7.33
CA LYS A 298 26.13 8.94 8.50
C LYS A 298 26.08 7.42 8.30
N GLU A 299 27.26 6.81 8.12
CA GLU A 299 27.36 5.38 7.77
C GLU A 299 26.89 4.39 8.86
N ASN A 300 26.79 4.86 10.10
CA ASN A 300 26.41 4.06 11.28
C ASN A 300 24.91 4.11 11.59
N VAL A 301 24.11 4.85 10.82
CA VAL A 301 22.65 4.86 10.96
C VAL A 301 22.09 3.59 10.33
N ASP A 302 21.18 2.91 11.04
CA ASP A 302 20.41 1.78 10.51
C ASP A 302 19.26 2.34 9.64
N PRO A 303 19.29 2.12 8.30
CA PRO A 303 18.27 2.63 7.40
C PRO A 303 17.06 1.71 7.27
N ARG A 304 17.03 0.54 7.94
CA ARG A 304 15.94 -0.41 7.82
C ARG A 304 14.65 0.18 8.37
N VAL A 305 13.55 -0.01 7.66
CA VAL A 305 12.21 0.25 8.21
C VAL A 305 11.97 -0.67 9.40
N SER A 306 11.44 -0.10 10.49
CA SER A 306 11.10 -0.86 11.68
C SER A 306 9.73 -1.54 11.54
N ASN A 307 9.57 -2.68 12.20
CA ASN A 307 8.33 -3.45 12.13
C ASN A 307 7.14 -2.62 12.64
N VAL A 308 7.35 -1.83 13.70
CA VAL A 308 6.33 -0.92 14.25
C VAL A 308 5.94 0.18 13.25
N PHE A 309 6.87 0.67 12.43
CA PHE A 309 6.58 1.69 11.42
C PHE A 309 5.58 1.19 10.37
N SER A 310 5.66 -0.08 9.96
CA SER A 310 4.71 -0.70 8.99
C SER A 310 3.24 -0.72 9.46
N LEU A 311 3.00 -0.49 10.75
CA LEU A 311 1.66 -0.31 11.34
C LEU A 311 1.39 1.15 11.71
N ALA A 312 2.39 1.87 12.24
CA ALA A 312 2.23 3.28 12.61
C ALA A 312 1.90 4.16 11.41
N PHE A 313 2.54 3.91 10.26
CA PHE A 313 2.32 4.68 9.02
C PHE A 313 0.94 4.42 8.38
N ARG A 314 0.18 3.44 8.90
CA ARG A 314 -1.22 3.19 8.52
C ARG A 314 -2.20 4.21 9.12
N PHE A 315 -1.73 5.24 9.83
CA PHE A 315 -2.58 6.39 10.21
C PHE A 315 -3.29 6.98 8.99
N GLY A 316 -2.67 6.89 7.80
CA GLY A 316 -3.24 7.35 6.54
C GLY A 316 -4.61 6.75 6.21
N HIS A 317 -4.94 5.56 6.73
CA HIS A 317 -6.28 4.98 6.57
C HIS A 317 -7.40 5.85 7.17
N THR A 318 -7.07 6.69 8.15
CA THR A 318 -8.04 7.63 8.75
C THR A 318 -8.33 8.86 7.86
N LEU A 319 -7.53 9.04 6.80
CA LEU A 319 -7.60 10.18 5.89
C LEU A 319 -8.38 9.87 4.60
N VAL A 320 -8.81 8.63 4.42
CA VAL A 320 -9.45 8.16 3.19
C VAL A 320 -10.90 8.64 3.10
N GLN A 321 -11.28 9.13 1.92
CA GLN A 321 -12.65 9.53 1.58
C GLN A 321 -13.49 8.31 1.13
N PRO A 322 -14.81 8.30 1.37
CA PRO A 322 -15.67 7.19 0.99
C PRO A 322 -16.02 7.14 -0.50
N PHE A 323 -15.60 8.13 -1.27
CA PHE A 323 -15.85 8.20 -2.70
C PHE A 323 -14.60 8.65 -3.43
N VAL A 324 -14.47 8.20 -4.67
CA VAL A 324 -13.46 8.68 -5.60
C VAL A 324 -14.13 9.64 -6.56
N SER A 325 -13.76 10.92 -6.48
CA SER A 325 -14.30 11.94 -7.37
C SER A 325 -13.49 12.11 -8.64
N ARG A 326 -14.22 12.52 -9.69
CA ARG A 326 -13.66 12.80 -11.02
C ARG A 326 -14.23 14.08 -11.55
N LEU A 327 -13.32 14.96 -11.95
CA LEU A 327 -13.65 16.30 -12.40
C LEU A 327 -13.20 16.51 -13.85
N ASP A 328 -14.02 17.19 -14.63
CA ASP A 328 -13.71 17.60 -15.99
C ASP A 328 -12.65 18.72 -16.04
N ASP A 329 -12.36 19.23 -17.24
CA ASP A 329 -11.35 20.27 -17.47
C ASP A 329 -11.70 21.62 -16.83
N ASN A 330 -12.97 21.83 -16.48
CA ASN A 330 -13.47 23.00 -15.77
C ASN A 330 -13.62 22.76 -14.26
N PHE A 331 -13.02 21.67 -13.75
CA PHE A 331 -13.14 21.21 -12.37
C PHE A 331 -14.60 20.98 -11.93
N GLN A 332 -15.48 20.62 -12.87
CA GLN A 332 -16.87 20.26 -12.58
C GLN A 332 -17.05 18.74 -12.49
N PRO A 333 -18.02 18.24 -11.71
CA PRO A 333 -18.34 16.81 -11.63
C PRO A 333 -18.54 16.17 -13.01
N LEU A 334 -17.78 15.10 -13.32
CA LEU A 334 -17.88 14.34 -14.57
C LEU A 334 -19.13 13.42 -14.63
N GLY A 335 -20.32 14.03 -14.63
CA GLY A 335 -21.61 13.33 -14.76
C GLY A 335 -21.81 12.21 -13.75
N SER A 336 -22.28 11.04 -14.21
CA SER A 336 -22.55 9.87 -13.38
C SER A 336 -21.30 9.22 -12.77
N PHE A 337 -20.10 9.52 -13.27
CA PHE A 337 -18.83 8.96 -12.78
C PHE A 337 -18.12 9.85 -11.76
N SER A 338 -18.73 10.98 -11.42
CA SER A 338 -18.12 12.04 -10.61
C SER A 338 -17.98 11.69 -9.12
N HIS A 339 -18.66 10.66 -8.63
CA HIS A 339 -18.68 10.29 -7.22
C HIS A 339 -18.94 8.79 -7.05
N VAL A 340 -17.90 7.97 -7.23
CA VAL A 340 -18.00 6.50 -7.18
C VAL A 340 -17.66 6.02 -5.76
N PRO A 341 -18.50 5.20 -5.10
CA PRO A 341 -18.16 4.58 -3.82
C PRO A 341 -16.81 3.87 -3.89
N LEU A 342 -15.96 4.10 -2.89
CA LEU A 342 -14.57 3.61 -2.88
C LEU A 342 -14.49 2.10 -3.10
N HIS A 343 -15.40 1.30 -2.51
CA HIS A 343 -15.39 -0.15 -2.67
C HIS A 343 -15.57 -0.64 -4.12
N LEU A 344 -16.18 0.17 -4.99
CA LEU A 344 -16.35 -0.12 -6.42
C LEU A 344 -15.16 0.30 -7.28
N THR A 345 -14.08 0.77 -6.64
CA THR A 345 -12.87 1.30 -7.30
C THR A 345 -11.62 0.52 -6.97
N PHE A 346 -11.64 -0.33 -5.94
CA PHE A 346 -10.52 -1.20 -5.63
C PHE A 346 -10.26 -2.18 -6.78
N CYS A 347 -9.01 -2.31 -7.20
CA CYS A 347 -8.61 -3.16 -8.31
C CYS A 347 -9.31 -2.88 -9.66
N ALA A 348 -9.97 -1.73 -9.82
CA ALA A 348 -10.85 -1.45 -10.96
C ALA A 348 -10.13 -0.69 -12.10
N THR A 349 -9.04 -1.24 -12.64
CA THR A 349 -8.25 -0.58 -13.71
C THR A 349 -9.06 -0.21 -14.94
N TRP A 350 -10.12 -0.97 -15.24
CA TRP A 350 -11.03 -0.66 -16.32
C TRP A 350 -11.59 0.76 -16.24
N ARG A 351 -11.71 1.32 -15.03
CA ARG A 351 -12.17 2.70 -14.83
C ARG A 351 -11.18 3.74 -15.35
N ILE A 352 -9.88 3.54 -15.18
CA ILE A 352 -8.88 4.44 -15.79
C ILE A 352 -8.92 4.31 -17.32
N ILE A 353 -9.04 3.09 -17.83
CA ILE A 353 -9.03 2.84 -19.29
C ILE A 353 -10.29 3.36 -19.98
N MET A 354 -11.46 3.14 -19.38
CA MET A 354 -12.76 3.33 -20.05
C MET A 354 -13.52 4.59 -19.60
N GLU A 355 -13.14 5.21 -18.48
CA GLU A 355 -13.91 6.30 -17.88
C GLU A 355 -13.05 7.58 -17.71
N GLY A 356 -12.19 7.87 -18.69
CA GLY A 356 -11.59 9.20 -18.86
C GLY A 356 -10.13 9.37 -18.42
N GLY A 357 -9.36 8.28 -18.26
CA GLY A 357 -7.93 8.38 -17.99
C GLY A 357 -7.61 8.80 -16.55
N ILE A 358 -6.42 9.38 -16.36
CA ILE A 358 -5.96 9.79 -15.03
C ILE A 358 -6.28 11.26 -14.70
N ASP A 359 -6.44 12.13 -15.70
CA ASP A 359 -6.62 13.57 -15.49
C ASP A 359 -7.82 13.90 -14.58
N PRO A 360 -9.02 13.31 -14.75
CA PRO A 360 -10.14 13.56 -13.86
C PRO A 360 -9.88 13.12 -12.41
N LEU A 361 -9.10 12.05 -12.22
CA LEU A 361 -8.71 11.56 -10.89
C LEU A 361 -7.71 12.52 -10.24
N ILE A 362 -6.71 13.00 -10.98
CA ILE A 362 -5.74 13.98 -10.48
C ILE A 362 -6.46 15.26 -10.04
N ARG A 363 -7.38 15.79 -10.87
CA ARG A 363 -8.17 16.98 -10.51
C ARG A 363 -9.02 16.74 -9.26
N GLY A 364 -9.68 15.59 -9.19
CA GLY A 364 -10.42 15.16 -8.01
C GLY A 364 -9.56 15.19 -6.76
N MET A 365 -8.37 14.57 -6.79
CA MET A 365 -7.47 14.55 -5.62
C MET A 365 -6.96 15.95 -5.21
N VAL A 366 -6.77 16.86 -6.16
CA VAL A 366 -6.31 18.22 -5.90
C VAL A 366 -7.40 19.09 -5.28
N VAL A 367 -8.65 18.95 -5.74
CA VAL A 367 -9.79 19.75 -5.26
C VAL A 367 -10.40 19.16 -3.99
N ASP A 368 -10.50 17.84 -3.92
CA ASP A 368 -11.08 17.19 -2.76
C ASP A 368 -10.16 17.29 -1.55
N HIS A 369 -10.80 17.38 -0.40
CA HIS A 369 -10.15 17.38 0.89
C HIS A 369 -9.90 15.94 1.37
N ALA A 370 -8.82 15.72 2.11
CA ALA A 370 -8.67 14.50 2.89
C ALA A 370 -9.78 14.40 3.96
N LYS A 371 -10.04 13.20 4.47
CA LYS A 371 -10.88 13.04 5.66
C LYS A 371 -10.07 13.47 6.89
N LEU A 372 -10.64 14.32 7.74
CA LEU A 372 -10.00 14.68 9.01
C LEU A 372 -10.07 13.52 9.99
N MET A 373 -8.95 13.19 10.62
CA MET A 373 -8.92 12.21 11.71
C MET A 373 -9.56 12.82 12.96
N LYS A 374 -10.67 12.24 13.43
CA LYS A 374 -11.27 12.55 14.74
C LYS A 374 -11.42 11.26 15.55
N GLN A 375 -11.33 11.36 16.87
CA GLN A 375 -11.44 10.22 17.78
C GLN A 375 -12.75 9.42 17.63
N ASN A 376 -13.84 10.10 17.26
CA ASN A 376 -15.16 9.50 17.01
C ASN A 376 -15.48 9.30 15.52
N GLN A 377 -14.51 9.53 14.62
CA GLN A 377 -14.62 9.37 13.18
C GLN A 377 -13.32 8.77 12.62
N LEU A 378 -12.96 7.55 13.00
CA LEU A 378 -11.67 6.96 12.63
C LEU A 378 -11.70 6.39 11.21
N LEU A 379 -12.49 5.34 10.96
CA LEU A 379 -12.51 4.60 9.69
C LEU A 379 -13.91 4.61 9.06
N ILE A 380 -13.97 4.94 7.78
CA ILE A 380 -15.20 4.96 6.97
C ILE A 380 -15.74 3.55 6.69
N GLU A 381 -17.04 3.44 6.41
CA GLU A 381 -17.72 2.16 6.14
C GLU A 381 -17.14 1.44 4.92
N GLU A 382 -16.69 2.18 3.91
CA GLU A 382 -16.05 1.60 2.72
C GLU A 382 -14.83 0.74 3.04
N LEU A 383 -14.04 1.13 4.06
CA LEU A 383 -12.85 0.41 4.49
C LEU A 383 -13.14 -0.57 5.64
N GLN A 384 -14.23 -0.36 6.38
CA GLN A 384 -14.59 -1.20 7.51
C GLN A 384 -15.43 -2.42 7.10
N ASN A 385 -16.24 -2.31 6.05
CA ASN A 385 -17.18 -3.36 5.67
C ASN A 385 -17.05 -3.82 4.22
N HIS A 386 -16.53 -2.97 3.33
CA HIS A 386 -16.57 -3.18 1.89
C HIS A 386 -15.17 -3.26 1.26
N LEU A 387 -14.10 -3.37 2.07
CA LEU A 387 -12.73 -3.43 1.56
C LEU A 387 -12.58 -4.66 0.66
N PHE A 388 -12.20 -4.45 -0.60
CA PHE A 388 -12.03 -5.51 -1.60
C PHE A 388 -13.25 -6.43 -1.80
N GLU A 389 -14.47 -5.96 -1.51
CA GLU A 389 -15.70 -6.77 -1.65
C GLU A 389 -15.90 -7.33 -3.08
N GLN A 390 -15.40 -6.64 -4.10
CA GLN A 390 -15.50 -7.11 -5.49
C GLN A 390 -14.52 -8.24 -5.85
N THR A 391 -13.47 -8.45 -5.05
CA THR A 391 -12.38 -9.40 -5.35
C THR A 391 -12.20 -10.48 -4.30
N GLU A 392 -12.77 -10.28 -3.12
CA GLU A 392 -12.73 -11.20 -1.98
C GLU A 392 -14.06 -11.94 -1.82
N ILE A 393 -14.07 -13.04 -1.08
CA ILE A 393 -15.29 -13.82 -0.79
C ILE A 393 -16.33 -13.04 0.04
N MET A 394 -15.89 -11.95 0.69
CA MET A 394 -16.69 -10.99 1.44
C MET A 394 -15.91 -9.68 1.55
N GLY A 395 -16.59 -8.55 1.74
CA GLY A 395 -15.89 -7.31 2.08
C GLY A 395 -15.06 -7.46 3.35
N LEU A 396 -13.88 -6.86 3.43
CA LEU A 396 -12.99 -6.97 4.59
C LEU A 396 -13.12 -5.74 5.50
N ASP A 397 -12.48 -5.80 6.67
CA ASP A 397 -12.42 -4.71 7.64
C ASP A 397 -10.96 -4.29 7.88
N LEU A 398 -10.58 -3.13 7.33
CA LEU A 398 -9.21 -2.65 7.40
C LEU A 398 -8.75 -2.36 8.84
N ALA A 399 -9.62 -1.83 9.70
CA ALA A 399 -9.26 -1.56 11.09
C ALA A 399 -9.01 -2.86 11.85
N ALA A 400 -9.90 -3.84 11.69
CA ALA A 400 -9.72 -5.17 12.26
C ALA A 400 -8.45 -5.85 11.74
N MET A 401 -8.18 -5.75 10.44
CA MET A 401 -6.97 -6.29 9.82
C MET A 401 -5.70 -5.61 10.34
N ASN A 402 -5.70 -4.29 10.57
CA ASN A 402 -4.55 -3.58 11.13
C ASN A 402 -4.23 -4.07 12.55
N MET A 403 -5.25 -4.21 13.40
CA MET A 403 -5.07 -4.74 14.76
C MET A 403 -4.62 -6.21 14.75
N GLN A 404 -5.22 -7.03 13.87
CA GLN A 404 -4.82 -8.44 13.70
C GLN A 404 -3.37 -8.55 13.20
N ARG A 405 -2.97 -7.68 12.27
CA ARG A 405 -1.60 -7.59 11.75
C ARG A 405 -0.60 -7.18 12.83
N GLY A 406 -0.97 -6.27 13.73
CA GLY A 406 -0.13 -5.95 14.89
C GLY A 406 0.13 -7.16 15.81
N ARG A 407 -0.89 -8.02 16.01
CA ARG A 407 -0.74 -9.29 16.75
C ARG A 407 0.12 -10.30 15.99
N ASP A 408 -0.10 -10.47 14.69
CA ASP A 408 0.70 -11.33 13.79
C ASP A 408 2.18 -10.93 13.78
N HIS A 409 2.46 -9.63 13.74
CA HIS A 409 3.82 -9.10 13.78
C HIS A 409 4.45 -9.12 15.18
N GLY A 410 3.72 -9.57 16.21
CA GLY A 410 4.21 -9.62 17.59
C GLY A 410 4.63 -8.24 18.08
N LEU A 411 3.90 -7.17 17.72
CA LEU A 411 4.22 -5.84 18.20
C LEU A 411 3.85 -5.73 19.68
N PRO A 412 4.70 -5.11 20.52
CA PRO A 412 4.30 -4.66 21.85
C PRO A 412 3.10 -3.71 21.77
N GLY A 413 2.28 -3.68 22.83
CA GLY A 413 1.11 -2.82 22.94
C GLY A 413 1.06 -2.08 24.26
#